data_AF-A0A9E3NNK9-F1
#
_entry.id   AF-A0A9E3NNK9-F1
#
_cell.length_a   1.000
_cell.length_b   1.000
_cell.length_c   1.000
_cell.angle_alpha   90.00
_cell.angle_beta   90.00
_cell.angle_gamma   90.00
#
_symmetry.space_group_name_H-M   'P 1'
#
loop_
_entity.id
_entity.type
_entity.pdbx_description
1 polymer ?
#
loop_
_entity_poly.entity_id
_entity_poly.type
_entity_poly.pdbx_seq_one_letter_code
_entity_poly.pdbx_strand_id
1 'polypeptide(L)'
;MTKLGVVLAMSLMVGCSADSTPEGGGGGGGGGGDPAAGDSCATAREQLLEPIASPSTAEVKTLSESAGEKTIYVDASAGGAQEQAKNARVYLSLATGTKVDVDDAAAAKAETWDLAIKRPVLFTNSGHGGPGKGGAILVAKDFAAVSAADADGKTLGVEQFFDADCNAQVDQTGAVKTSFDGWYDYDTSNNTLAPKAGTWIVRGAGGALFKVAITSYYATPEGGTGMAGGRYVLKIKAL
;
A
#
# COMPACT_ATOMS: atom_id res chain seq x y z
N MET A 1 9.30 26.32 60.62
CA MET A 1 10.28 26.52 59.53
C MET A 1 9.48 26.92 58.29
N THR A 2 9.13 28.20 58.16
CA THR A 2 9.82 29.27 57.40
C THR A 2 9.53 29.23 55.88
N LYS A 3 8.65 30.16 55.47
CA LYS A 3 8.52 30.90 54.18
C LYS A 3 8.02 30.15 52.92
N LEU A 4 6.91 30.54 52.27
CA LEU A 4 6.51 31.81 51.60
C LEU A 4 7.23 32.02 50.25
N GLY A 5 6.47 32.03 49.15
CA GLY A 5 6.95 32.35 47.80
C GLY A 5 5.86 32.30 46.74
N VAL A 6 5.06 33.38 46.64
CA VAL A 6 4.21 33.73 45.49
C VAL A 6 5.06 34.56 44.53
N VAL A 7 5.04 34.29 43.23
CA VAL A 7 5.33 35.30 42.20
C VAL A 7 4.37 35.14 41.02
N LEU A 8 3.52 36.16 40.90
CA LEU A 8 2.68 36.53 39.78
C LEU A 8 3.55 37.34 38.79
N ALA A 9 3.49 37.04 37.49
CA ALA A 9 4.03 37.93 36.46
C ALA A 9 3.03 38.02 35.29
N MET A 10 2.22 39.07 35.36
CA MET A 10 1.34 39.58 34.32
C MET A 10 2.14 40.68 33.60
N SER A 11 2.19 40.66 32.27
CA SER A 11 2.70 41.79 31.48
C SER A 11 1.84 41.95 30.24
N LEU A 12 1.26 43.15 30.16
CA LEU A 12 0.37 43.67 29.14
C LEU A 12 1.02 44.97 28.68
N MET A 13 1.01 45.23 27.36
CA MET A 13 0.68 46.51 26.70
C MET A 13 1.61 46.91 25.52
N VAL A 14 0.90 47.21 24.41
CA VAL A 14 1.16 48.28 23.40
C VAL A 14 2.32 48.01 22.43
N GLY A 15 2.21 48.15 21.11
CA GLY A 15 1.21 48.72 20.21
C GLY A 15 1.96 49.28 18.98
N CYS A 16 1.36 49.21 17.78
CA CYS A 16 1.46 50.19 16.69
C CYS A 16 0.92 49.58 15.38
N SER A 17 -0.12 50.22 14.84
CA SER A 17 -0.55 50.09 13.46
C SER A 17 0.44 50.79 12.53
N ALA A 18 0.71 50.19 11.37
CA ALA A 18 1.10 50.92 10.17
C ALA A 18 0.57 50.17 8.96
N ASP A 19 -0.25 50.89 8.20
CA ASP A 19 -0.83 50.52 6.92
C ASP A 19 0.15 50.88 5.80
N SER A 20 0.40 49.97 4.86
CA SER A 20 0.91 50.26 3.51
C SER A 20 0.96 48.99 2.66
N THR A 21 0.06 48.89 1.68
CA THR A 21 0.26 48.12 0.43
C THR A 21 1.21 48.91 -0.49
N PRO A 22 1.94 48.33 -1.49
CA PRO A 22 1.34 47.58 -2.61
C PRO A 22 2.14 46.41 -3.22
N GLU A 23 1.40 45.63 -4.02
CA GLU A 23 1.73 44.91 -5.26
C GLU A 23 3.00 44.03 -5.38
N GLY A 24 2.76 42.75 -5.73
CA GLY A 24 3.73 41.86 -6.34
C GLY A 24 3.07 40.57 -6.81
N GLY A 25 2.77 40.47 -8.11
CA GLY A 25 2.22 39.28 -8.73
C GLY A 25 3.17 38.07 -8.73
N GLY A 26 2.60 36.87 -8.82
CA GLY A 26 3.37 35.64 -8.96
C GLY A 26 2.47 34.42 -8.85
N GLY A 27 2.39 33.64 -9.92
CA GLY A 27 1.48 32.51 -10.07
C GLY A 27 1.92 31.23 -9.38
N GLY A 28 1.19 30.16 -9.71
CA GLY A 28 1.60 28.78 -9.47
C GLY A 28 0.81 28.06 -8.39
N GLY A 29 -0.47 27.79 -8.64
CA GLY A 29 -1.23 26.80 -7.88
C GLY A 29 -0.78 25.38 -8.25
N GLY A 30 0.39 24.97 -7.73
CA GLY A 30 0.86 23.59 -7.75
C GLY A 30 0.62 22.98 -6.38
N GLY A 31 -0.44 22.18 -6.25
CA GLY A 31 -0.69 21.37 -5.06
C GLY A 31 0.36 20.26 -4.95
N GLY A 32 1.54 20.62 -4.45
CA GLY A 32 2.51 19.68 -3.92
C GLY A 32 2.12 19.35 -2.49
N GLY A 33 1.44 18.22 -2.29
CA GLY A 33 1.28 17.65 -0.96
C GLY A 33 2.66 17.35 -0.38
N ASP A 34 2.96 17.96 0.75
CA ASP A 34 4.20 17.81 1.49
C ASP A 34 4.40 16.32 1.89
N PRO A 35 5.51 15.66 1.52
CA PRO A 35 5.71 14.22 1.78
C PRO A 35 6.13 13.91 3.23
N ALA A 36 5.97 14.86 4.16
CA ALA A 36 6.39 14.72 5.56
C ALA A 36 5.36 15.24 6.58
N ALA A 37 4.10 15.45 6.18
CA ALA A 37 3.03 15.59 7.15
C ALA A 37 2.85 14.23 7.85
N GLY A 38 3.14 14.17 9.16
CA GLY A 38 2.87 12.99 9.97
C GLY A 38 1.46 12.50 9.70
N ASP A 39 1.30 11.20 9.50
CA ASP A 39 0.02 10.57 9.18
C ASP A 39 -1.04 10.98 10.20
N SER A 40 -1.89 11.94 9.82
CA SER A 40 -2.94 12.49 10.67
C SER A 40 -3.96 11.42 11.05
N CYS A 41 -3.99 10.30 10.30
CA CYS A 41 -4.90 9.19 10.51
C CYS A 41 -4.21 7.98 11.15
N ALA A 42 -3.05 8.14 11.80
CA ALA A 42 -2.29 7.02 12.37
C ALA A 42 -3.12 6.09 13.27
N THR A 43 -3.92 6.64 14.19
CA THR A 43 -4.81 5.84 15.06
C THR A 43 -5.90 5.12 14.26
N ALA A 44 -6.51 5.79 13.28
CA ALA A 44 -7.52 5.17 12.42
C ALA A 44 -6.90 4.05 11.56
N ARG A 45 -5.64 4.23 11.12
CA ARG A 45 -4.86 3.20 10.41
C ARG A 45 -4.58 1.98 11.27
N GLU A 46 -4.21 2.15 12.53
CA GLU A 46 -4.02 1.03 13.46
C GLU A 46 -5.32 0.23 13.64
N GLN A 47 -6.47 0.91 13.73
CA GLN A 47 -7.78 0.26 13.83
C GLN A 47 -8.20 -0.44 12.53
N LEU A 48 -7.90 0.15 11.37
CA LEU A 48 -8.30 -0.41 10.08
C LEU A 48 -7.44 -1.61 9.65
N LEU A 49 -6.13 -1.52 9.87
CA LEU A 49 -5.18 -2.53 9.38
C LEU A 49 -4.90 -3.65 10.37
N GLU A 50 -5.17 -3.42 11.66
CA GLU A 50 -4.94 -4.35 12.77
C GLU A 50 -3.53 -4.96 12.73
N PRO A 51 -2.47 -4.15 12.91
CA PRO A 51 -1.10 -4.58 12.71
C PRO A 51 -0.67 -5.65 13.71
N ILE A 52 0.00 -6.69 13.22
CA ILE A 52 0.59 -7.76 14.03
C ILE A 52 2.09 -7.48 14.26
N ALA A 53 2.50 -7.48 15.52
CA ALA A 53 3.88 -7.24 15.97
C ALA A 53 4.76 -8.50 15.88
N SER A 54 4.65 -9.22 14.76
CA SER A 54 5.51 -10.35 14.40
C SER A 54 5.49 -10.52 12.88
N PRO A 55 6.63 -10.82 12.23
CA PRO A 55 6.64 -11.05 10.79
C PRO A 55 5.74 -12.21 10.37
N SER A 56 5.23 -12.16 9.14
CA SER A 56 4.40 -13.24 8.61
C SER A 56 5.19 -14.53 8.42
N THR A 57 4.60 -15.65 8.85
CA THR A 57 5.12 -17.00 8.64
C THR A 57 4.85 -17.54 7.22
N ALA A 58 4.19 -16.75 6.37
CA ALA A 58 3.87 -17.09 5.00
C ALA A 58 5.06 -17.61 4.19
N GLU A 59 4.79 -18.61 3.35
CA GLU A 59 5.71 -19.11 2.33
C GLU A 59 5.66 -18.21 1.09
N VAL A 60 6.83 -17.85 0.58
CA VAL A 60 7.01 -17.24 -0.74
C VAL A 60 8.04 -18.06 -1.48
N LYS A 61 7.68 -18.58 -2.66
CA LYS A 61 8.50 -19.53 -3.40
C LYS A 61 8.59 -19.15 -4.87
N THR A 62 9.80 -19.09 -5.41
CA THR A 62 10.02 -18.96 -6.85
C THR A 62 9.64 -20.26 -7.56
N LEU A 63 8.66 -20.19 -8.46
CA LEU A 63 8.22 -21.30 -9.29
C LEU A 63 9.03 -21.39 -10.59
N SER A 64 9.35 -20.24 -11.17
CA SER A 64 10.22 -20.15 -12.34
C SER A 64 10.88 -18.77 -12.43
N GLU A 65 12.03 -18.71 -13.08
CA GLU A 65 12.70 -17.46 -13.42
C GLU A 65 13.39 -17.60 -14.78
N SER A 66 13.11 -16.66 -15.69
CA SER A 66 13.73 -16.63 -17.01
C SER A 66 13.75 -15.21 -17.55
N ALA A 67 14.90 -14.76 -18.07
CA ALA A 67 15.07 -13.43 -18.65
C ALA A 67 14.51 -12.28 -17.78
N GLY A 68 14.73 -12.36 -16.46
CA GLY A 68 14.26 -11.40 -15.45
C GLY A 68 12.75 -11.44 -15.16
N GLU A 69 11.98 -12.31 -15.82
CA GLU A 69 10.61 -12.62 -15.46
C GLU A 69 10.61 -13.70 -14.37
N LYS A 70 9.94 -13.42 -13.26
CA LYS A 70 9.77 -14.33 -12.13
C LYS A 70 8.31 -14.73 -12.04
N THR A 71 8.05 -16.02 -11.85
CA THR A 71 6.75 -16.52 -11.38
C THR A 71 6.93 -16.99 -9.95
N ILE A 72 6.16 -16.42 -9.02
CA ILE A 72 6.26 -16.74 -7.60
C ILE A 72 4.91 -17.21 -7.05
N TYR A 73 4.97 -18.16 -6.13
CA TYR A 73 3.89 -18.51 -5.23
C TYR A 73 3.97 -17.67 -3.95
N VAL A 74 2.82 -17.20 -3.45
CA VAL A 74 2.72 -16.47 -2.18
C VAL A 74 1.55 -17.01 -1.37
N ASP A 75 1.82 -17.59 -0.19
CA ASP A 75 0.79 -17.94 0.78
C ASP A 75 0.40 -16.73 1.63
N ALA A 76 -0.45 -15.85 1.09
CA ALA A 76 -1.07 -14.76 1.84
C ALA A 76 -2.43 -15.17 2.41
N SER A 77 -2.63 -16.46 2.70
CA SER A 77 -3.90 -16.97 3.22
C SER A 77 -4.17 -16.48 4.63
N ALA A 78 -3.15 -16.04 5.38
CA ALA A 78 -3.26 -15.49 6.73
C ALA A 78 -4.09 -16.38 7.68
N GLY A 79 -3.99 -17.71 7.52
CA GLY A 79 -4.76 -18.68 8.32
C GLY A 79 -6.25 -18.80 7.93
N GLY A 80 -6.70 -18.11 6.88
CA GLY A 80 -8.09 -18.12 6.40
C GLY A 80 -8.92 -16.95 6.92
N ALA A 81 -10.20 -16.91 6.52
CA ALA A 81 -11.09 -15.79 6.85
C ALA A 81 -11.29 -15.59 8.37
N GLN A 82 -11.20 -16.66 9.16
CA GLN A 82 -11.40 -16.62 10.62
C GLN A 82 -10.13 -16.24 11.39
N GLU A 83 -8.95 -16.50 10.82
CA GLU A 83 -7.67 -16.29 11.51
C GLU A 83 -6.88 -15.10 10.96
N GLN A 84 -7.34 -14.46 9.88
CA GLN A 84 -6.62 -13.33 9.27
C GLN A 84 -6.32 -12.21 10.27
N ALA A 85 -7.21 -11.91 11.21
CA ALA A 85 -7.01 -10.85 12.21
C ALA A 85 -5.83 -11.12 13.16
N LYS A 86 -5.34 -12.36 13.25
CA LYS A 86 -4.23 -12.76 14.12
C LYS A 86 -2.92 -12.98 13.37
N ASN A 87 -2.93 -12.84 12.04
CA ASN A 87 -1.79 -13.14 11.18
C ASN A 87 -1.33 -11.89 10.43
N ALA A 88 -0.01 -11.66 10.41
CA ALA A 88 0.59 -10.51 9.75
C ALA A 88 0.44 -10.56 8.23
N ARG A 89 0.56 -9.39 7.58
CA ARG A 89 0.61 -9.29 6.12
C ARG A 89 1.92 -9.85 5.59
N VAL A 90 1.89 -10.32 4.35
CA VAL A 90 3.10 -10.69 3.62
C VAL A 90 3.62 -9.46 2.90
N TYR A 91 4.83 -9.03 3.22
CA TYR A 91 5.52 -7.94 2.52
C TYR A 91 6.49 -8.52 1.51
N LEU A 92 6.48 -8.01 0.27
CA LEU A 92 7.31 -8.48 -0.83
C LEU A 92 8.20 -7.36 -1.36
N SER A 93 9.42 -7.71 -1.78
CA SER A 93 10.18 -6.89 -2.73
C SER A 93 9.91 -7.39 -4.14
N LEU A 94 9.48 -6.51 -5.04
CA LEU A 94 9.23 -6.84 -6.45
C LEU A 94 10.53 -7.03 -7.24
N ALA A 95 11.61 -6.35 -6.83
CA ALA A 95 12.93 -6.53 -7.44
C ALA A 95 13.46 -7.95 -7.24
N THR A 96 13.36 -8.47 -6.02
CA THR A 96 13.86 -9.81 -5.69
C THR A 96 12.81 -10.89 -5.92
N GLY A 97 11.51 -10.57 -5.86
CA GLY A 97 10.42 -11.55 -5.86
C GLY A 97 10.36 -12.36 -4.56
N THR A 98 10.88 -11.82 -3.46
CA THR A 98 10.99 -12.52 -2.17
C THR A 98 10.22 -11.80 -1.07
N LYS A 99 9.88 -12.55 -0.02
CA LYS A 99 9.36 -11.98 1.24
C LYS A 99 10.40 -11.07 1.89
N VAL A 100 9.94 -9.96 2.45
CA VAL A 100 10.69 -9.08 3.35
C VAL A 100 10.32 -9.47 4.78
N ASP A 101 11.33 -9.75 5.61
CA ASP A 101 11.12 -10.14 7.01
C ASP A 101 10.89 -8.90 7.88
N VAL A 102 9.63 -8.45 7.89
CA VAL A 102 9.18 -7.27 8.63
C VAL A 102 7.76 -7.53 9.17
N ASP A 103 7.47 -7.02 10.36
CA ASP A 103 6.12 -7.04 10.92
C ASP A 103 5.29 -5.85 10.45
N ASP A 104 3.98 -5.83 10.75
CA ASP A 104 3.08 -4.79 10.22
C ASP A 104 3.41 -3.39 10.78
N ALA A 105 3.87 -3.31 12.03
CA ALA A 105 4.15 -2.04 12.70
C ALA A 105 5.45 -1.39 12.18
N ALA A 106 6.48 -2.20 11.94
CA ALA A 106 7.74 -1.76 11.34
C ALA A 106 7.56 -1.46 9.85
N ALA A 107 6.76 -2.25 9.12
CA ALA A 107 6.51 -2.04 7.70
C ALA A 107 5.90 -0.66 7.41
N ALA A 108 5.00 -0.16 8.27
CA ALA A 108 4.40 1.17 8.15
C ALA A 108 5.40 2.34 8.17
N LYS A 109 6.67 2.08 8.54
CA LYS A 109 7.76 3.06 8.63
C LYS A 109 8.95 2.71 7.73
N ALA A 110 8.86 1.63 6.94
CA ALA A 110 9.95 1.11 6.16
C ALA A 110 9.73 1.31 4.65
N GLU A 111 10.80 1.57 3.92
CA GLU A 111 10.82 1.66 2.45
C GLU A 111 11.38 0.37 1.80
N THR A 112 11.54 -0.70 2.57
CA THR A 112 12.23 -1.94 2.13
C THR A 112 11.34 -2.94 1.41
N TRP A 113 10.03 -2.68 1.35
CA TRP A 113 9.02 -3.54 0.73
C TRP A 113 8.22 -2.74 -0.29
N ASP A 114 7.71 -3.42 -1.31
CA ASP A 114 7.01 -2.82 -2.45
C ASP A 114 5.51 -3.13 -2.43
N LEU A 115 5.14 -4.37 -2.06
CA LEU A 115 3.77 -4.88 -2.09
C LEU A 115 3.44 -5.62 -0.79
N ALA A 116 2.35 -5.23 -0.13
CA ALA A 116 1.79 -5.93 1.02
C ALA A 116 0.57 -6.75 0.60
N ILE A 117 0.44 -7.99 1.08
CA ILE A 117 -0.63 -8.91 0.69
C ILE A 117 -1.21 -9.60 1.93
N LYS A 118 -2.54 -9.59 2.07
CA LYS A 118 -3.26 -10.37 3.09
C LYS A 118 -4.67 -10.67 2.60
N ARG A 119 -4.99 -11.96 2.44
CA ARG A 119 -6.26 -12.38 1.83
C ARG A 119 -6.44 -11.63 0.48
N PRO A 120 -7.60 -11.12 0.04
CA PRO A 120 -7.69 -10.45 -1.26
C PRO A 120 -7.15 -9.01 -1.25
N VAL A 121 -6.64 -8.51 -0.14
CA VAL A 121 -6.17 -7.12 -0.01
C VAL A 121 -4.70 -7.05 -0.38
N LEU A 122 -4.39 -6.25 -1.41
CA LEU A 122 -3.04 -5.92 -1.85
C LEU A 122 -2.86 -4.41 -1.83
N PHE A 123 -1.72 -3.90 -1.37
CA PHE A 123 -1.42 -2.48 -1.50
C PHE A 123 0.07 -2.23 -1.63
N THR A 124 0.40 -1.08 -2.22
CA THR A 124 1.77 -0.62 -2.42
C THR A 124 2.30 0.14 -1.23
N ASN A 125 3.63 0.22 -1.10
CA ASN A 125 4.28 1.10 -0.15
C ASN A 125 4.18 2.56 -0.61
N SER A 126 3.05 3.19 -0.33
CA SER A 126 2.76 4.59 -0.65
C SER A 126 1.65 5.15 0.25
N GLY A 127 1.52 6.48 0.31
CA GLY A 127 0.40 7.15 0.97
C GLY A 127 0.12 6.62 2.38
N HIS A 128 -1.14 6.24 2.65
CA HIS A 128 -1.50 5.66 3.94
C HIS A 128 -0.93 4.25 4.18
N GLY A 129 -0.47 3.56 3.14
CA GLY A 129 0.12 2.22 3.20
C GLY A 129 1.60 2.17 3.60
N GLY A 130 2.34 3.26 3.43
CA GLY A 130 3.75 3.34 3.84
C GLY A 130 4.48 4.57 3.26
N PRO A 131 5.71 4.83 3.72
CA PRO A 131 6.45 6.05 3.37
C PRO A 131 7.02 6.08 1.94
N GLY A 132 6.96 4.96 1.22
CA GLY A 132 7.55 4.83 -0.11
C GLY A 132 6.83 5.61 -1.21
N LYS A 133 7.41 5.55 -2.41
CA LYS A 133 6.88 6.19 -3.63
C LYS A 133 6.02 5.26 -4.47
N GLY A 134 5.48 4.20 -3.86
CA GLY A 134 4.76 3.16 -4.57
C GLY A 134 3.49 3.64 -5.25
N GLY A 135 2.91 2.76 -6.05
CA GLY A 135 1.61 2.98 -6.67
C GLY A 135 1.33 1.96 -7.75
N ALA A 136 0.08 1.82 -8.17
CA ALA A 136 -0.31 0.82 -9.14
C ALA A 136 -1.32 1.34 -10.16
N ILE A 137 -1.29 0.77 -11.36
CA ILE A 137 -2.33 0.97 -12.38
C ILE A 137 -2.50 -0.30 -13.20
N LEU A 138 -3.75 -0.72 -13.43
CA LEU A 138 -4.06 -1.81 -14.34
C LEU A 138 -4.04 -1.31 -15.79
N VAL A 139 -3.30 -2.00 -16.66
CA VAL A 139 -3.37 -1.80 -18.10
C VAL A 139 -4.01 -3.01 -18.77
N ALA A 140 -4.93 -2.75 -19.70
CA ALA A 140 -5.61 -3.78 -20.50
C ALA A 140 -4.68 -4.30 -21.63
N LYS A 141 -3.55 -4.88 -21.22
CA LYS A 141 -2.53 -5.48 -22.09
C LYS A 141 -2.02 -6.77 -21.47
N ASP A 142 -1.65 -7.71 -22.33
CA ASP A 142 -0.98 -8.93 -21.91
C ASP A 142 0.39 -8.63 -21.29
N PHE A 143 0.82 -9.48 -20.37
CA PHE A 143 2.06 -9.30 -19.62
C PHE A 143 3.28 -9.09 -20.54
N ALA A 144 3.35 -9.80 -21.67
CA ALA A 144 4.44 -9.67 -22.63
C ALA A 144 4.44 -8.32 -23.36
N ALA A 145 3.28 -7.70 -23.55
CA ALA A 145 3.11 -6.46 -24.30
C ALA A 145 3.28 -5.18 -23.46
N VAL A 146 3.32 -5.29 -22.13
CA VAL A 146 3.53 -4.14 -21.24
C VAL A 146 5.00 -3.74 -21.18
N SER A 147 5.22 -2.43 -21.33
CA SER A 147 6.51 -1.73 -21.27
C SER A 147 6.43 -0.50 -20.36
N ALA A 148 7.58 0.12 -20.03
CA ALA A 148 7.59 1.36 -19.25
C ALA A 148 6.77 2.50 -19.88
N ALA A 149 6.72 2.58 -21.22
CA ALA A 149 5.96 3.59 -21.96
C ALA A 149 4.44 3.52 -21.68
N ASP A 150 3.94 2.38 -21.19
CA ASP A 150 2.54 2.24 -20.81
C ASP A 150 2.18 3.00 -19.53
N ALA A 151 3.17 3.48 -18.77
CA ALA A 151 3.00 4.35 -17.62
C ALA A 151 3.10 5.85 -17.97
N ASP A 152 3.59 6.19 -19.16
CA ASP A 152 3.88 7.59 -19.52
C ASP A 152 2.59 8.43 -19.54
N GLY A 153 2.64 9.58 -18.86
CA GLY A 153 1.50 10.48 -18.72
C GLY A 153 0.34 9.95 -17.89
N LYS A 154 0.47 8.77 -17.26
CA LYS A 154 -0.56 8.20 -16.39
C LYS A 154 -0.23 8.45 -14.92
N THR A 155 -1.27 8.67 -14.13
CA THR A 155 -1.18 8.69 -12.67
C THR A 155 -1.34 7.27 -12.16
N LEU A 156 -0.31 6.74 -11.51
CA LEU A 156 -0.41 5.51 -10.74
C LEU A 156 -1.17 5.80 -9.44
N GLY A 157 -2.14 4.97 -9.10
CA GLY A 157 -2.89 5.09 -7.86
C GLY A 157 -1.96 4.89 -6.65
N VAL A 158 -1.97 5.86 -5.73
CA VAL A 158 -1.30 5.77 -4.42
C VAL A 158 -2.32 5.38 -3.35
N GLU A 159 -1.88 4.82 -2.23
CA GLU A 159 -2.83 4.37 -1.20
C GLU A 159 -3.54 5.54 -0.49
N GLN A 160 -4.87 5.50 -0.53
CA GLN A 160 -5.76 6.48 0.11
C GLN A 160 -6.81 5.76 0.96
N PHE A 161 -6.36 5.13 2.06
CA PHE A 161 -7.25 4.41 2.99
C PHE A 161 -8.25 5.29 3.73
N PHE A 162 -8.04 6.60 3.79
CA PHE A 162 -8.84 7.55 4.58
C PHE A 162 -9.17 8.79 3.77
N ASP A 163 -10.29 9.44 4.09
CA ASP A 163 -10.55 10.82 3.69
C ASP A 163 -9.86 11.83 4.62
N ALA A 164 -10.10 13.13 4.39
CA ALA A 164 -9.50 14.21 5.17
C ALA A 164 -9.92 14.23 6.66
N ASP A 165 -11.05 13.62 6.99
CA ASP A 165 -11.58 13.51 8.35
C ASP A 165 -11.21 12.16 9.01
N CYS A 166 -10.30 11.41 8.39
CA CYS A 166 -9.86 10.09 8.81
C CYS A 166 -10.96 9.01 8.84
N ASN A 167 -12.01 9.15 8.03
CA ASN A 167 -12.97 8.07 7.82
C ASN A 167 -12.38 7.04 6.84
N ALA A 168 -12.43 5.76 7.23
CA ALA A 168 -11.91 4.68 6.42
C ALA A 168 -12.69 4.54 5.10
N GLN A 169 -11.97 4.48 3.99
CA GLN A 169 -12.47 4.15 2.68
C GLN A 169 -12.45 2.63 2.53
N VAL A 170 -13.63 2.02 2.56
CA VAL A 170 -13.80 0.56 2.45
C VAL A 170 -14.68 0.19 1.26
N ASP A 171 -14.49 -1.02 0.74
CA ASP A 171 -15.34 -1.60 -0.29
C ASP A 171 -16.66 -2.12 0.31
N GLN A 172 -17.53 -2.68 -0.53
CA GLN A 172 -18.83 -3.23 -0.12
C GLN A 172 -18.72 -4.40 0.88
N THR A 173 -17.53 -5.00 1.05
CA THR A 173 -17.25 -6.08 2.00
C THR A 173 -16.65 -5.56 3.31
N GLY A 174 -16.39 -4.25 3.41
CA GLY A 174 -15.70 -3.64 4.54
C GLY A 174 -14.18 -3.74 4.47
N ALA A 175 -13.62 -4.29 3.39
CA ALA A 175 -12.17 -4.32 3.19
C ALA A 175 -11.67 -2.93 2.79
N VAL A 176 -10.47 -2.56 3.23
CA VAL A 176 -9.84 -1.28 2.84
C VAL A 176 -9.73 -1.16 1.32
N LYS A 177 -10.06 0.02 0.80
CA LYS A 177 -9.85 0.36 -0.61
C LYS A 177 -8.38 0.67 -0.86
N THR A 178 -7.85 0.13 -1.95
CA THR A 178 -6.41 0.13 -2.29
C THR A 178 -6.17 0.51 -3.74
N SER A 179 -4.91 0.77 -4.08
CA SER A 179 -4.49 0.92 -5.48
C SER A 179 -4.72 -0.33 -6.35
N PHE A 180 -4.96 -1.50 -5.74
CA PHE A 180 -5.28 -2.76 -6.42
C PHE A 180 -6.78 -3.06 -6.48
N ASP A 181 -7.65 -2.13 -6.06
CA ASP A 181 -9.08 -2.34 -6.12
C ASP A 181 -9.54 -2.77 -7.52
N GLY A 182 -10.41 -3.78 -7.55
CA GLY A 182 -10.90 -4.35 -8.79
C GLY A 182 -9.93 -5.29 -9.50
N TRP A 183 -8.86 -5.78 -8.85
CA TRP A 183 -7.98 -6.83 -9.42
C TRP A 183 -8.68 -8.16 -9.71
N TYR A 184 -9.87 -8.39 -9.15
CA TYR A 184 -10.65 -9.60 -9.34
C TYR A 184 -12.09 -9.31 -9.78
N ASP A 185 -12.68 -10.29 -10.43
CA ASP A 185 -14.12 -10.47 -10.58
C ASP A 185 -14.62 -11.44 -9.50
N TYR A 186 -15.69 -11.07 -8.81
CA TYR A 186 -16.31 -11.91 -7.77
C TYR A 186 -17.50 -12.67 -8.34
N ASP A 187 -17.43 -14.00 -8.31
CA ASP A 187 -18.55 -14.87 -8.65
C ASP A 187 -19.42 -15.12 -7.41
N THR A 188 -20.56 -14.44 -7.36
CA THR A 188 -21.55 -14.57 -6.27
C THR A 188 -22.18 -15.96 -6.17
N SER A 189 -22.13 -16.78 -7.23
CA SER A 189 -22.76 -18.11 -7.27
C SER A 189 -21.99 -19.12 -6.42
N ASN A 190 -20.67 -19.00 -6.41
CA ASN A 190 -19.76 -19.93 -5.71
C ASN A 190 -18.82 -19.24 -4.71
N ASN A 191 -18.95 -17.92 -4.53
CA ASN A 191 -18.12 -17.09 -3.66
C ASN A 191 -16.62 -17.16 -4.01
N THR A 192 -16.28 -17.15 -5.31
CA THR A 192 -14.89 -17.21 -5.77
C THR A 192 -14.40 -15.90 -6.40
N LEU A 193 -13.08 -15.68 -6.34
CA LEU A 193 -12.40 -14.55 -6.97
C LEU A 193 -11.60 -15.02 -8.19
N ALA A 194 -11.90 -14.46 -9.35
CA ALA A 194 -11.10 -14.67 -10.56
C ALA A 194 -10.24 -13.43 -10.81
N PRO A 195 -8.91 -13.53 -10.96
CA PRO A 195 -8.10 -12.38 -11.34
C PRO A 195 -8.59 -11.79 -12.68
N LYS A 196 -8.72 -10.47 -12.75
CA LYS A 196 -9.08 -9.78 -13.99
C LYS A 196 -7.98 -9.90 -15.02
N ALA A 197 -8.38 -9.88 -16.29
CA ALA A 197 -7.46 -9.76 -17.41
C ALA A 197 -6.71 -8.41 -17.36
N GLY A 198 -5.45 -8.44 -17.80
CA GLY A 198 -4.57 -7.27 -17.84
C GLY A 198 -3.32 -7.48 -17.00
N THR A 199 -2.51 -6.42 -16.94
CA THR A 199 -1.24 -6.41 -16.23
C THR A 199 -1.15 -5.13 -15.42
N TRP A 200 -0.74 -5.25 -14.16
CA TRP A 200 -0.49 -4.11 -13.30
C TRP A 200 0.88 -3.55 -13.59
N ILE A 201 0.98 -2.24 -13.82
CA ILE A 201 2.23 -1.52 -13.67
C ILE A 201 2.30 -1.05 -12.22
N VAL A 202 3.34 -1.47 -11.52
CA VAL A 202 3.54 -1.20 -10.10
C VAL A 202 4.83 -0.45 -9.93
N ARG A 203 4.76 0.71 -9.28
CA ARG A 203 5.92 1.42 -8.77
C ARG A 203 6.25 0.87 -7.40
N GLY A 204 7.49 0.42 -7.22
CA GLY A 204 8.02 0.01 -5.92
C GLY A 204 8.30 1.20 -5.01
N ALA A 205 8.64 0.95 -3.74
CA ALA A 205 8.89 1.98 -2.73
C ALA A 205 10.00 2.95 -3.16
N GLY A 206 11.08 2.43 -3.74
CA GLY A 206 12.20 3.22 -4.26
C GLY A 206 11.91 3.96 -5.57
N GLY A 207 10.76 3.69 -6.21
CA GLY A 207 10.31 4.37 -7.43
C GLY A 207 10.57 3.62 -8.74
N ALA A 208 11.21 2.44 -8.71
CA ALA A 208 11.36 1.58 -9.88
C ALA A 208 10.02 1.00 -10.35
N LEU A 209 9.86 0.77 -11.66
CA LEU A 209 8.64 0.21 -12.24
C LEU A 209 8.77 -1.28 -12.48
N PHE A 210 7.69 -2.00 -12.22
CA PHE A 210 7.53 -3.42 -12.44
C PHE A 210 6.22 -3.66 -13.16
N LYS A 211 6.14 -4.71 -13.97
CA LYS A 211 4.87 -5.30 -14.38
C LYS A 211 4.57 -6.51 -13.51
N VAL A 212 3.33 -6.59 -13.04
CA VAL A 212 2.82 -7.64 -12.17
C VAL A 212 1.52 -8.18 -12.76
N ALA A 213 1.42 -9.50 -12.95
CA ALA A 213 0.14 -10.15 -13.25
C ALA A 213 -0.21 -11.10 -12.11
N ILE A 214 -1.46 -11.00 -11.64
CA ILE A 214 -2.04 -11.95 -10.69
C ILE A 214 -2.68 -13.05 -11.53
N THR A 215 -2.09 -14.24 -11.56
CA THR A 215 -2.57 -15.32 -12.43
C THR A 215 -3.38 -16.37 -11.67
N SER A 216 -3.30 -16.39 -10.34
CA SER A 216 -4.14 -17.21 -9.49
C SER A 216 -4.28 -16.59 -8.10
N TYR A 217 -5.43 -16.84 -7.45
CA TYR A 217 -5.71 -16.56 -6.03
C TYR A 217 -5.98 -17.84 -5.22
N TYR A 218 -6.17 -18.95 -5.93
CA TYR A 218 -6.38 -20.29 -5.39
C TYR A 218 -5.29 -21.18 -5.95
N ALA A 219 -4.07 -21.04 -5.46
CA ALA A 219 -2.91 -21.80 -5.93
C ALA A 219 -2.47 -22.90 -4.95
N THR A 220 -1.79 -23.92 -5.47
CA THR A 220 -0.92 -24.79 -4.67
C THR A 220 0.51 -24.21 -4.63
N PRO A 221 1.37 -24.64 -3.69
CA PRO A 221 2.78 -24.23 -3.62
C PRO A 221 3.62 -24.60 -4.87
N GLU A 222 3.08 -25.42 -5.77
CA GLU A 222 3.69 -25.80 -7.05
C GLU A 222 3.17 -24.94 -8.21
N GLY A 223 2.26 -24.00 -7.96
CA GLY A 223 1.65 -23.13 -8.96
C GLY A 223 0.43 -23.72 -9.68
N GLY A 224 -0.05 -24.90 -9.24
CA GLY A 224 -1.29 -25.50 -9.75
C GLY A 224 -2.54 -24.88 -9.15
N THR A 225 -3.71 -25.32 -9.62
CA THR A 225 -5.01 -24.90 -9.06
C THR A 225 -5.24 -25.54 -7.69
N GLY A 226 -5.53 -24.70 -6.70
CA GLY A 226 -5.95 -25.08 -5.35
C GLY A 226 -7.39 -24.65 -5.05
N MET A 227 -7.80 -24.87 -3.80
CA MET A 227 -9.14 -24.51 -3.31
C MET A 227 -9.11 -23.45 -2.21
N ALA A 228 -7.95 -23.23 -1.58
CA ALA A 228 -7.80 -22.27 -0.50
C ALA A 228 -7.49 -20.88 -1.07
N GLY A 229 -8.35 -19.90 -0.78
CA GLY A 229 -8.11 -18.52 -1.19
C GLY A 229 -6.94 -17.89 -0.44
N GLY A 230 -6.38 -16.82 -1.00
CA GLY A 230 -5.23 -16.10 -0.45
C GLY A 230 -3.90 -16.73 -0.86
N ARG A 231 -3.91 -17.64 -1.83
CA ARG A 231 -2.72 -18.31 -2.34
C ARG A 231 -2.47 -17.88 -3.76
N TYR A 232 -1.49 -17.01 -3.92
CA TYR A 232 -1.27 -16.31 -5.18
C TYR A 232 -0.26 -17.02 -6.06
N VAL A 233 -0.46 -16.91 -7.36
CA VAL A 233 0.65 -16.94 -8.33
C VAL A 233 0.78 -15.56 -8.93
N LEU A 234 1.98 -14.98 -8.80
CA LEU A 234 2.31 -13.67 -9.35
C LEU A 234 3.39 -13.83 -10.42
N LYS A 235 3.18 -13.20 -11.58
CA LYS A 235 4.25 -12.95 -12.55
C LYS A 235 4.80 -11.56 -12.34
N ILE A 236 6.12 -11.42 -12.27
CA ILE A 236 6.80 -10.15 -11.95
C ILE A 236 7.97 -9.95 -12.91
N LYS A 237 8.13 -8.74 -13.45
CA LYS A 237 9.32 -8.34 -14.22
C LYS A 237 9.54 -6.84 -14.09
N ALA A 238 10.79 -6.40 -13.97
CA ALA A 238 11.14 -4.97 -14.05
C ALA A 238 10.80 -4.40 -15.45
N LEU A 239 10.39 -3.13 -15.50
CA LEU A 239 10.08 -2.39 -16.74
C LEU A 239 11.21 -1.45 -17.16
#